data_AF-A0A4R1PW49-F1
#
_entry.id   AF-A0A4R1PW49-F1
#
_cell.length_a   1.000
_cell.length_b   1.000
_cell.length_c   1.000
_cell.angle_alpha   90.00
_cell.angle_beta   90.00
_cell.angle_gamma   90.00
#
_symmetry.space_group_name_H-M   'P 1'
#
loop_
_entity.id
_entity.type
_entity.pdbx_description
1 polymer ?
#
loop_
_entity_poly.entity_id
_entity_poly.type
_entity_poly.pdbx_seq_one_letter_code
_entity_poly.pdbx_strand_id
1 'polypeptide(L)'
;MKSITRVLALLLAFVFICSTGFAASLDSNATAAIALYIDTSGHYVPGMDLLNKALNEVIRFKVNALLLGSEVQSGNEVLRDLSRCQINTANDATPQTLTAYGDARHVNYILLLSVRPLDIALDVKAFSTASGSYLVDKTINRPDRTAAMSTLDTLSAMIGGEVADILQTIQNTAANVAVVQN
;
A
#
# COMPACT_ATOMS: atom_id res chain seq x y z
N MET A 1 -35.32 -38.43 11.75
CA MET A 1 -34.14 -38.06 12.58
C MET A 1 -32.78 -38.50 12.01
N LYS A 2 -32.67 -39.15 10.83
CA LYS A 2 -31.38 -39.57 10.24
C LYS A 2 -30.71 -38.53 9.32
N SER A 3 -31.44 -37.54 8.77
CA SER A 3 -30.87 -36.55 7.84
C SER A 3 -30.18 -35.38 8.56
N ILE A 4 -30.70 -34.94 9.71
CA ILE A 4 -30.13 -33.83 10.48
C ILE A 4 -28.71 -34.16 10.96
N THR A 5 -28.48 -35.41 11.40
CA THR A 5 -27.16 -35.89 11.83
C THR A 5 -26.16 -35.93 10.67
N ARG A 6 -26.62 -36.22 9.45
CA ARG A 6 -25.77 -36.22 8.24
C ARG A 6 -25.43 -34.82 7.77
N VAL A 7 -26.39 -33.89 7.85
CA VAL A 7 -26.16 -32.46 7.53
C VAL A 7 -25.19 -31.85 8.54
N LEU A 8 -25.37 -32.13 9.84
CA LEU A 8 -24.48 -31.64 10.90
C LEU A 8 -23.06 -32.20 10.75
N ALA A 9 -22.91 -33.48 10.41
CA ALA A 9 -21.61 -34.09 10.15
C ALA A 9 -20.93 -33.52 8.90
N LEU A 10 -21.70 -33.21 7.84
CA LEU A 10 -21.18 -32.59 6.62
C LEU A 10 -20.75 -31.13 6.88
N LEU A 11 -21.49 -30.40 7.71
CA LEU A 11 -21.15 -29.04 8.15
C LEU A 11 -19.89 -29.04 9.03
N LEU A 12 -19.77 -30.00 9.96
CA LEU A 12 -18.55 -30.17 10.76
C LEU A 12 -17.34 -30.52 9.88
N ALA A 13 -17.52 -31.37 8.88
CA ALA A 13 -16.48 -31.70 7.92
C ALA A 13 -16.09 -30.48 7.07
N PHE A 14 -17.05 -29.65 6.66
CA PHE A 14 -16.79 -28.41 5.92
C PHE A 14 -16.03 -27.38 6.77
N VAL A 15 -16.36 -27.26 8.06
CA VAL A 15 -15.63 -26.39 9.01
C VAL A 15 -14.19 -26.90 9.24
N PHE A 16 -13.97 -28.21 9.27
CA PHE A 16 -12.63 -28.79 9.41
C PHE A 16 -11.78 -28.65 8.13
N ILE A 17 -12.39 -28.75 6.94
CA ILE A 17 -11.70 -28.57 5.66
C ILE A 17 -11.35 -27.08 5.45
N CYS A 18 -12.21 -26.15 5.87
CA CYS A 18 -11.91 -24.71 5.83
C CYS A 18 -10.82 -24.25 6.81
N SER A 19 -10.40 -25.10 7.77
CA SER A 19 -9.42 -24.75 8.80
C SER A 19 -7.99 -25.25 8.51
N THR A 20 -7.76 -25.85 7.34
CA THR A 20 -6.42 -26.21 6.85
C THR A 20 -5.99 -25.31 5.69
N GLY A 21 -6.37 -24.04 5.74
CA GLY A 21 -5.47 -23.02 5.25
C GLY A 21 -4.24 -23.07 6.15
N PHE A 22 -3.18 -23.74 5.71
CA PHE A 22 -1.87 -23.50 6.28
C PHE A 22 -1.71 -21.99 6.26
N ALA A 23 -1.73 -21.36 7.44
CA ALA A 23 -1.01 -20.14 7.64
C ALA A 23 0.44 -20.54 7.39
N ALA A 24 0.81 -20.60 6.11
CA ALA A 24 2.20 -20.50 5.72
C ALA A 24 2.72 -19.34 6.53
N SER A 25 3.75 -19.56 7.33
CA SER A 25 4.52 -18.46 7.82
C SER A 25 5.02 -17.75 6.57
N LEU A 26 4.25 -16.75 6.12
CA LEU A 26 4.83 -15.56 5.52
C LEU A 26 6.02 -15.29 6.42
N ASP A 27 7.22 -15.24 5.87
CA ASP A 27 8.33 -14.56 6.52
C ASP A 27 7.73 -13.34 7.22
N SER A 28 7.74 -13.36 8.57
CA SER A 28 6.76 -12.64 9.38
C SER A 28 6.98 -11.12 9.41
N ASN A 29 7.67 -10.58 8.41
CA ASN A 29 8.09 -9.21 8.27
C ASN A 29 7.91 -8.76 6.82
N ALA A 30 6.67 -8.68 6.31
CA ALA A 30 6.40 -7.80 5.16
C ALA A 30 6.54 -6.34 5.64
N THR A 31 7.77 -5.89 5.86
CA THR A 31 8.10 -4.53 6.24
C THR A 31 7.86 -3.62 5.04
N ALA A 32 6.89 -2.73 5.14
CA ALA A 32 6.56 -1.79 4.07
C ALA A 32 6.90 -0.36 4.51
N ALA A 33 7.51 0.41 3.62
CA ALA A 33 7.67 1.85 3.78
C ALA A 33 6.67 2.56 2.87
N ILE A 34 5.88 3.49 3.42
CA ILE A 34 4.89 4.26 2.65
C ILE A 34 5.16 5.75 2.79
N ALA A 35 5.39 6.42 1.67
CA ALA A 35 5.62 7.86 1.60
C ALA A 35 4.53 8.56 0.79
N LEU A 36 4.08 9.71 1.29
CA LEU A 36 3.17 10.61 0.61
C LEU A 36 3.89 11.92 0.25
N TYR A 37 4.17 12.11 -1.04
CA TYR A 37 4.60 13.38 -1.59
C TYR A 37 3.38 14.19 -2.01
N ILE A 38 3.43 15.50 -1.81
CA ILE A 38 2.44 16.42 -2.39
C ILE A 38 3.16 17.40 -3.30
N ASP A 39 2.92 17.28 -4.59
CA ASP A 39 3.51 18.10 -5.64
C ASP A 39 2.56 19.25 -6.00
N THR A 40 2.88 20.45 -5.54
CA THR A 40 2.17 21.68 -5.91
C THR A 40 2.83 22.40 -7.08
N SER A 41 3.90 21.85 -7.65
CA SER A 41 4.73 22.46 -8.69
C SER A 41 5.20 23.88 -8.34
N GLY A 42 5.46 24.12 -7.05
CA GLY A 42 5.89 25.43 -6.53
C GLY A 42 4.78 26.45 -6.27
N HIS A 43 3.51 26.08 -6.51
CA HIS A 43 2.38 26.96 -6.25
C HIS A 43 1.96 26.90 -4.77
N TYR A 44 1.50 28.03 -4.25
CA TYR A 44 0.82 28.07 -2.96
C TYR A 44 -0.59 27.49 -3.12
N VAL A 45 -0.88 26.45 -2.36
CA VAL A 45 -2.21 25.85 -2.27
C VAL A 45 -2.72 26.06 -0.84
N PRO A 46 -3.88 26.71 -0.63
CA PRO A 46 -4.45 26.86 0.71
C PRO A 46 -4.82 25.50 1.32
N GLY A 47 -4.61 25.33 2.64
CA GLY A 47 -5.03 24.13 3.35
C GLY A 47 -4.15 22.89 3.16
N MET A 48 -2.92 23.06 2.65
CA MET A 48 -1.98 21.96 2.41
C MET A 48 -1.66 21.11 3.63
N ASP A 49 -1.55 21.73 4.81
CA ASP A 49 -1.30 20.98 6.06
C ASP A 49 -2.47 20.06 6.42
N LEU A 50 -3.70 20.52 6.20
CA LEU A 50 -4.91 19.73 6.43
C LEU A 50 -5.01 18.59 5.41
N LEU A 51 -4.71 18.87 4.14
CA LEU A 51 -4.66 17.85 3.08
C LEU A 51 -3.64 16.77 3.43
N ASN A 52 -2.40 17.17 3.75
CA ASN A 52 -1.33 16.23 4.12
C ASN A 52 -1.73 15.36 5.31
N LYS A 53 -2.28 15.97 6.37
CA LYS A 53 -2.71 15.24 7.57
C LYS A 53 -3.84 14.25 7.24
N ALA A 54 -4.86 14.69 6.50
CA ALA A 54 -6.00 13.85 6.18
C ALA A 54 -5.62 12.65 5.30
N LEU A 55 -4.80 12.87 4.28
CA LEU A 55 -4.36 11.80 3.39
C LEU A 55 -3.45 10.79 4.10
N ASN A 56 -2.54 11.24 4.97
CA ASN A 56 -1.75 10.33 5.81
C ASN A 56 -2.64 9.50 6.74
N GLU A 57 -3.71 10.07 7.29
CA GLU A 57 -4.64 9.32 8.13
C GLU A 57 -5.43 8.27 7.34
N VAL A 58 -5.82 8.58 6.11
CA VAL A 58 -6.44 7.60 5.19
C VAL A 58 -5.49 6.44 4.90
N ILE A 59 -4.22 6.73 4.57
CA ILE A 59 -3.19 5.71 4.34
C ILE A 59 -3.05 4.84 5.59
N ARG A 60 -2.86 5.45 6.76
CA ARG A 60 -2.69 4.75 8.04
C ARG A 60 -3.89 3.85 8.34
N PHE A 61 -5.11 4.33 8.13
CA PHE A 61 -6.32 3.56 8.34
C PHE A 61 -6.37 2.33 7.41
N LYS A 62 -6.06 2.50 6.12
CA LYS A 62 -6.07 1.40 5.14
C LYS A 62 -5.00 0.36 5.42
N VAL A 63 -3.80 0.81 5.77
CA VAL A 63 -2.70 -0.05 6.20
C VAL A 63 -3.09 -0.90 7.40
N ASN A 64 -3.59 -0.25 8.46
CA ASN A 64 -3.98 -0.95 9.68
C ASN A 64 -5.12 -1.97 9.45
N ALA A 65 -6.03 -1.67 8.53
CA ALA A 65 -7.13 -2.57 8.19
C ALA A 65 -6.69 -3.81 7.40
N LEU A 66 -5.64 -3.70 6.58
CA LEU A 66 -5.25 -4.75 5.63
C LEU A 66 -4.01 -5.53 6.05
N LEU A 67 -3.05 -4.89 6.74
CA LEU A 67 -1.79 -5.48 7.17
C LEU A 67 -1.79 -5.77 8.68
N LEU A 68 -2.78 -6.54 9.15
CA LEU A 68 -2.87 -6.96 10.54
C LEU A 68 -1.65 -7.84 10.91
N GLY A 69 -0.65 -7.21 11.55
CA GLY A 69 0.56 -7.86 12.04
C GLY A 69 1.83 -7.60 11.22
N SER A 70 1.78 -6.82 10.13
CA SER A 70 2.99 -6.40 9.41
C SER A 70 3.47 -5.02 9.88
N GLU A 71 4.79 -4.85 9.98
CA GLU A 71 5.38 -3.55 10.33
C GLU A 71 5.35 -2.60 9.14
N VAL A 72 4.63 -1.48 9.27
CA VAL A 72 4.59 -0.44 8.24
C VAL A 72 5.14 0.87 8.78
N GLN A 73 6.23 1.33 8.15
CA GLN A 73 6.80 2.65 8.35
C GLN A 73 6.04 3.62 7.44
N SER A 74 5.58 4.76 7.96
CA SER A 74 4.81 5.71 7.15
C SER A 74 4.95 7.16 7.57
N GLY A 75 4.69 8.07 6.64
CA GLY A 75 4.65 9.50 6.90
C GLY A 75 6.03 10.18 6.85
N ASN A 76 6.20 11.23 7.66
CA ASN A 76 7.34 12.14 7.54
C ASN A 76 8.70 11.51 7.86
N GLU A 77 8.74 10.43 8.64
CA GLU A 77 9.98 9.69 8.93
C GLU A 77 10.51 8.99 7.66
N VAL A 78 9.62 8.35 6.91
CA VAL A 78 9.94 7.69 5.64
C VAL A 78 10.41 8.72 4.63
N LEU A 79 9.74 9.86 4.51
CA LEU A 79 10.17 10.96 3.64
C LEU A 79 11.56 11.49 3.99
N ARG A 80 11.87 11.62 5.28
CA ARG A 80 13.20 12.06 5.74
C ARG A 80 14.28 11.05 5.36
N ASP A 81 14.02 9.77 5.54
CA ASP A 81 14.99 8.73 5.21
C ASP A 81 15.15 8.55 3.69
N LEU A 82 14.07 8.67 2.91
CA LEU A 82 14.13 8.71 1.45
C LEU A 82 14.96 9.89 0.95
N SER A 83 14.83 11.07 1.57
CA SER A 83 15.65 12.25 1.23
C SER A 83 17.15 12.01 1.49
N ARG A 84 17.52 11.25 2.54
CA ARG A 84 18.92 10.84 2.77
C ARG A 84 19.46 9.95 1.65
N CYS A 85 18.59 9.17 1.01
CA CYS A 85 18.88 8.37 -0.17
C CYS A 85 18.74 9.14 -1.50
N GLN A 86 18.66 10.48 -1.45
CA GLN A 86 18.49 11.36 -2.62
C GLN A 86 17.14 11.20 -3.34
N ILE A 87 16.11 10.70 -2.67
CA ILE A 87 14.74 10.57 -3.19
C ILE A 87 13.87 11.68 -2.59
N ASN A 88 13.86 12.86 -3.22
CA ASN A 88 13.12 14.03 -2.73
C ASN A 88 11.71 14.11 -3.34
N THR A 89 11.50 13.46 -4.48
CA THR A 89 10.22 13.31 -5.16
C THR A 89 10.03 11.87 -5.63
N ALA A 90 8.81 11.50 -6.00
CA ALA A 90 8.54 10.19 -6.58
C ALA A 90 9.25 9.96 -7.94
N ASN A 91 9.66 11.03 -8.63
CA ASN A 91 10.38 10.95 -9.91
C ASN A 91 11.88 10.67 -9.73
N ASP A 92 12.45 10.99 -8.57
CA ASP A 92 13.86 10.68 -8.23
C ASP A 92 14.04 9.20 -7.85
N ALA A 93 12.94 8.50 -7.61
CA ALA A 93 12.93 7.10 -7.24
C ALA A 93 13.32 6.26 -8.46
N THR A 94 14.52 5.72 -8.45
CA THR A 94 15.02 4.72 -9.41
C THR A 94 15.12 3.37 -8.70
N PRO A 95 15.13 2.25 -9.42
CA PRO A 95 15.35 0.93 -8.80
C PRO A 95 16.61 0.91 -7.92
N GLN A 96 17.69 1.56 -8.37
CA GLN A 96 18.94 1.62 -7.63
C GLN A 96 18.82 2.38 -6.30
N THR A 97 18.19 3.55 -6.30
CA THR A 97 18.01 4.34 -5.07
C THR A 97 17.02 3.69 -4.11
N LEU A 98 16.00 3.02 -4.64
CA LEU A 98 15.01 2.29 -3.84
C LEU A 98 15.57 1.01 -3.23
N THR A 99 16.39 0.24 -3.96
CA THR A 99 17.11 -0.91 -3.40
C THR A 99 18.02 -0.46 -2.26
N ALA A 100 18.80 0.60 -2.45
CA ALA A 100 19.68 1.13 -1.41
C ALA A 100 18.91 1.59 -0.15
N TYR A 101 17.75 2.23 -0.33
CA TYR A 101 16.87 2.57 0.78
C TYR A 101 16.31 1.32 1.47
N GLY A 102 15.87 0.34 0.68
CA GLY A 102 15.39 -0.97 1.13
C GLY A 102 16.38 -1.67 2.05
N ASP A 103 17.63 -1.76 1.61
CA ASP A 103 18.73 -2.39 2.35
C ASP A 103 19.03 -1.63 3.66
N ALA A 104 19.05 -0.29 3.61
CA ALA A 104 19.35 0.55 4.76
C ALA A 104 18.25 0.53 5.85
N ARG A 105 16.99 0.31 5.46
CA ARG A 105 15.82 0.35 6.36
C ARG A 105 15.22 -1.03 6.61
N HIS A 106 15.80 -2.08 6.02
CA HIS A 106 15.31 -3.46 6.07
C HIS A 106 13.83 -3.57 5.68
N VAL A 107 13.43 -2.84 4.64
CA VAL A 107 12.06 -2.88 4.10
C VAL A 107 11.99 -3.74 2.86
N ASN A 108 10.94 -4.56 2.77
CA ASN A 108 10.69 -5.48 1.66
C ASN A 108 9.90 -4.82 0.53
N TYR A 109 9.06 -3.84 0.89
CA TYR A 109 8.21 -3.11 -0.05
C TYR A 109 8.29 -1.61 0.20
N ILE A 110 8.29 -0.83 -0.88
CA ILE A 110 8.28 0.63 -0.82
C ILE A 110 7.12 1.12 -1.67
N LEU A 111 6.21 1.88 -1.06
CA LEU A 111 5.08 2.52 -1.72
C LEU A 111 5.28 4.04 -1.69
N LEU A 112 5.39 4.64 -2.87
CA LEU A 112 5.44 6.07 -3.04
C LEU A 112 4.13 6.53 -3.65
N LEU A 113 3.47 7.45 -2.96
CA LEU A 113 2.26 8.13 -3.41
C LEU A 113 2.62 9.58 -3.68
N SER A 114 2.38 10.10 -4.87
CA SER A 114 2.56 11.50 -5.18
C SER A 114 1.24 12.12 -5.61
N VAL A 115 0.75 13.06 -4.81
CA VAL A 115 -0.51 13.75 -5.05
C VAL A 115 -0.23 15.07 -5.75
N ARG A 116 -0.93 15.31 -6.85
CA ARG A 116 -0.97 16.59 -7.57
C ARG A 116 -2.33 17.23 -7.35
N PRO A 117 -2.50 18.11 -6.34
CA PRO A 117 -3.81 18.61 -5.94
C PRO A 117 -4.40 19.61 -6.95
N LEU A 118 -3.58 20.26 -7.78
CA LEU A 118 -4.04 21.18 -8.81
C LEU A 118 -4.68 20.44 -10.00
N ASP A 119 -4.05 19.34 -10.43
CA ASP A 119 -4.54 18.50 -11.52
C ASP A 119 -5.56 17.45 -11.05
N ILE A 120 -5.65 17.24 -9.74
CA ILE A 120 -6.30 16.10 -9.10
C ILE A 120 -5.81 14.80 -9.74
N ALA A 121 -4.51 14.56 -9.59
CA ALA A 121 -3.87 13.34 -10.03
C ALA A 121 -3.09 12.69 -8.87
N LEU A 122 -2.90 11.38 -9.01
CA LEU A 122 -2.16 10.55 -8.07
C LEU A 122 -1.19 9.68 -8.86
N ASP A 123 0.10 9.85 -8.62
CA ASP A 123 1.13 8.94 -9.12
C ASP A 123 1.44 7.91 -8.04
N VAL A 124 1.50 6.65 -8.46
CA VAL A 124 1.58 5.49 -7.58
C VAL A 124 2.73 4.62 -8.03
N LYS A 125 3.72 4.45 -7.16
CA LYS A 125 4.86 3.53 -7.38
C LYS A 125 4.95 2.54 -6.24
N ALA A 126 4.88 1.25 -6.54
CA ALA A 126 5.13 0.18 -5.59
C ALA A 126 6.35 -0.62 -6.05
N PHE A 127 7.35 -0.76 -5.19
CA PHE A 127 8.62 -1.41 -5.47
C PHE A 127 8.85 -2.58 -4.52
N SER A 128 9.36 -3.68 -5.04
CA SER A 128 9.78 -4.84 -4.27
C SER A 128 11.30 -4.89 -4.23
N THR A 129 11.87 -4.83 -3.03
CA THR A 129 13.33 -4.87 -2.85
C THR A 129 13.89 -6.26 -3.13
N ALA A 130 13.11 -7.30 -2.86
CA ALA A 130 13.46 -8.70 -3.17
C ALA A 130 13.64 -8.95 -4.68
N SER A 131 12.77 -8.37 -5.52
CA SER A 131 12.87 -8.50 -6.99
C SER A 131 13.70 -7.39 -7.64
N GLY A 132 13.97 -6.30 -6.93
CA GLY A 132 14.62 -5.11 -7.47
C GLY A 132 13.79 -4.41 -8.57
N SER A 133 12.46 -4.55 -8.54
CA SER A 133 11.58 -4.10 -9.61
C SER A 133 10.29 -3.44 -9.11
N TYR A 134 9.70 -2.59 -9.96
CA TYR A 134 8.39 -2.02 -9.71
C TYR A 134 7.30 -3.07 -9.94
N LEU A 135 6.47 -3.26 -8.92
CA LEU A 135 5.23 -4.01 -9.01
C LEU A 135 4.13 -3.17 -9.66
N VAL A 136 4.13 -1.86 -9.38
CA VAL A 136 3.18 -0.88 -9.90
C VAL A 136 3.94 0.41 -10.19
N ASP A 137 3.69 1.00 -11.36
CA ASP A 137 4.09 2.36 -11.70
C ASP A 137 3.00 2.94 -12.60
N LYS A 138 2.11 3.77 -12.03
CA LYS A 138 0.96 4.33 -12.76
C LYS A 138 0.59 5.72 -12.29
N THR A 139 -0.02 6.45 -13.20
CA THR A 139 -0.66 7.74 -12.95
C THR A 139 -2.17 7.58 -13.04
N ILE A 140 -2.88 8.15 -12.07
CA ILE A 140 -4.33 8.14 -12.01
C ILE A 140 -4.79 9.58 -12.03
N ASN A 141 -5.59 9.91 -13.04
CA ASN A 141 -6.19 11.23 -13.17
C ASN A 141 -7.55 11.27 -12.47
N ARG A 142 -8.06 12.48 -12.29
CA ARG A 142 -9.39 12.72 -11.72
C ARG A 142 -10.45 11.80 -12.37
N PRO A 143 -11.19 11.02 -11.58
CA PRO A 143 -12.29 10.23 -12.11
C PRO A 143 -13.44 11.13 -12.59
N ASP A 144 -14.05 10.81 -13.74
CA ASP A 144 -15.09 11.66 -14.37
C ASP A 144 -16.29 11.98 -13.45
N ARG A 145 -16.59 11.10 -12.49
CA ARG A 145 -17.74 11.21 -11.58
C ARG A 145 -17.49 12.05 -10.31
N THR A 146 -16.29 12.62 -10.14
CA THR A 146 -15.92 13.35 -8.90
C THR A 146 -15.90 14.87 -9.07
N ALA A 147 -16.39 15.40 -10.20
CA ALA A 147 -16.38 16.84 -10.47
C ALA A 147 -17.12 17.69 -9.41
N ALA A 148 -18.13 17.12 -8.74
CA ALA A 148 -18.89 17.77 -7.67
C ALA A 148 -18.29 17.56 -6.27
N MET A 149 -17.24 16.73 -6.12
CA MET A 149 -16.59 16.45 -4.84
C MET A 149 -15.50 17.48 -4.53
N SER A 150 -15.21 17.68 -3.25
CA SER A 150 -14.07 18.50 -2.86
C SER A 150 -12.75 17.84 -3.30
N THR A 151 -11.68 18.64 -3.44
CA THR A 151 -10.33 18.13 -3.74
C THR A 151 -9.88 17.11 -2.71
N LEU A 152 -10.16 17.36 -1.42
CA LEU A 152 -9.83 16.44 -0.34
C LEU A 152 -10.58 15.12 -0.47
N ASP A 153 -11.89 15.14 -0.70
CA ASP A 153 -12.69 13.92 -0.81
C ASP A 153 -12.27 13.09 -2.03
N THR A 154 -12.00 13.76 -3.14
CA THR A 154 -11.56 13.10 -4.38
C THR A 154 -10.21 12.41 -4.18
N LEU A 155 -9.22 13.12 -3.64
CA LEU A 155 -7.88 12.57 -3.41
C LEU A 155 -7.88 11.50 -2.32
N SER A 156 -8.72 11.66 -1.28
CA SER A 156 -8.89 10.65 -0.23
C SER A 156 -9.48 9.35 -0.79
N ALA A 157 -10.46 9.45 -1.68
CA ALA A 157 -11.03 8.28 -2.35
C ALA A 157 -10.02 7.59 -3.28
N MET A 158 -9.27 8.37 -4.07
CA MET A 158 -8.21 7.85 -4.94
C MET A 158 -7.14 7.11 -4.13
N ILE A 159 -6.55 7.74 -3.12
CA ILE A 159 -5.55 7.11 -2.25
C ILE A 159 -6.13 5.89 -1.54
N GLY A 160 -7.35 6.01 -1.00
CA GLY A 160 -7.98 4.94 -0.23
C GLY A 160 -8.24 3.68 -1.05
N GLY A 161 -8.59 3.81 -2.34
CA GLY A 161 -8.72 2.68 -3.26
C GLY A 161 -7.37 2.10 -3.63
N GLU A 162 -6.43 2.95 -4.05
CA GLU A 162 -5.14 2.51 -4.57
C GLU A 162 -4.24 1.87 -3.53
N VAL A 163 -4.20 2.42 -2.32
CA VAL A 163 -3.47 1.79 -1.21
C VAL A 163 -4.05 0.40 -0.94
N ALA A 164 -5.36 0.21 -1.00
CA ALA A 164 -5.95 -1.10 -0.77
C ALA A 164 -5.55 -2.11 -1.86
N ASP A 165 -5.66 -1.72 -3.13
CA ASP A 165 -5.34 -2.57 -4.28
C ASP A 165 -3.86 -2.99 -4.30
N ILE A 166 -2.96 -2.06 -3.98
CA ILE A 166 -1.51 -2.32 -3.93
C ILE A 166 -1.16 -3.22 -2.75
N LEU A 167 -1.73 -2.96 -1.57
CA LEU A 167 -1.49 -3.81 -0.40
C LEU A 167 -1.97 -5.24 -0.66
N GLN A 168 -3.10 -5.41 -1.35
CA GLN A 168 -3.56 -6.73 -1.78
C GLN A 168 -2.63 -7.37 -2.83
N THR A 169 -2.09 -6.58 -3.76
CA THR A 169 -1.08 -7.04 -4.74
C THR A 169 0.20 -7.52 -4.03
N ILE A 170 0.68 -6.78 -3.04
CA ILE A 170 1.84 -7.13 -2.21
C ILE A 170 1.57 -8.44 -1.46
N GLN A 171 0.40 -8.57 -0.82
CA GLN A 171 0.02 -9.81 -0.12
C GLN A 171 -0.02 -11.03 -1.04
N ASN A 172 -0.62 -10.89 -2.23
CA ASN A 172 -0.68 -11.97 -3.21
C ASN A 172 0.72 -12.35 -3.72
N THR A 173 1.59 -11.35 -3.93
CA THR A 173 2.97 -11.58 -4.36
C THR A 173 3.77 -12.29 -3.28
N ALA A 174 3.65 -11.86 -2.02
CA ALA A 174 4.31 -12.50 -0.89
C ALA A 174 3.83 -13.94 -0.68
N ALA A 175 2.53 -14.20 -0.80
CA ALA A 175 1.96 -15.55 -0.72
C ALA A 175 2.50 -16.46 -1.84
N ASN A 176 2.62 -15.96 -3.06
CA ASN A 176 3.14 -16.74 -4.18
C ASN A 176 4.63 -17.11 -4.01
N VAL A 177 5.45 -16.21 -3.44
CA VAL A 177 6.86 -16.51 -3.15
C VAL A 177 7.00 -17.62 -2.10
N ALA A 178 6.15 -17.62 -1.07
CA ALA A 178 6.14 -18.67 -0.04
C ALA A 178 5.71 -20.06 -0.56
N VAL A 179 4.94 -20.12 -1.65
CA VAL A 179 4.54 -21.38 -2.30
C VAL A 179 5.66 -21.95 -3.16
N VAL A 180 6.49 -21.12 -3.79
CA VAL A 180 7.60 -21.57 -4.66
C VAL A 180 8.80 -22.11 -3.84
N GLN A 181 8.90 -21.73 -2.57
CA GLN A 181 9.98 -22.17 -1.68
C GLN A 181 9.66 -23.43 -0.86
N ASN A 182 8.46 -24.00 -1.00
CA ASN A 182 8.05 -25.27 -0.37
C ASN A 182 7.83 -26.36 -1.43
#